data_AF-A0A1G4YFJ1-F1
#
_entry.id   AF-A0A1G4YFJ1-F1
#
_cell.length_a   1.000
_cell.length_b   1.000
_cell.length_c   1.000
_cell.angle_alpha   90.00
_cell.angle_beta   90.00
_cell.angle_gamma   90.00
#
_symmetry.space_group_name_H-M   'P 1'
#
loop_
_entity.id
_entity.type
_entity.pdbx_description
1 polymer ?
#
loop_
_entity_poly.entity_id
_entity_poly.type
_entity_poly.pdbx_seq_one_letter_code
_entity_poly.pdbx_strand_id
1 'polypeptide(L)'
;MSNEVPLKFYDIVDEYSTETEKTVKESERDALAHYFQLLITRLMNNEEISEEAQQEMATEAGIDALRIDEIATFLNQWGNE
;
A
#
# COMPACT_ATOMS: atom_id res chain seq x y z
N MET A 1 -21.74 6.25 -6.01
CA MET A 1 -20.86 6.29 -4.83
C MET A 1 -19.47 6.12 -5.39
N SER A 2 -18.71 7.21 -5.53
CA SER A 2 -17.34 7.10 -5.99
C SER A 2 -16.57 6.43 -4.86
N ASN A 3 -16.06 5.22 -5.09
CA ASN A 3 -15.12 4.57 -4.17
C ASN A 3 -13.77 5.29 -4.33
N GLU A 4 -13.70 6.54 -3.88
CA GLU A 4 -12.48 7.33 -3.92
C GLU A 4 -11.62 6.98 -2.71
N VAL A 5 -10.36 6.70 -2.96
CA VAL A 5 -9.36 6.46 -1.93
C VAL A 5 -9.19 7.76 -1.11
N PRO A 6 -9.28 7.73 0.23
CA PRO A 6 -9.06 8.91 1.05
C PRO A 6 -7.67 9.54 0.84
N LEU A 7 -7.60 10.87 0.80
CA LEU A 7 -6.37 11.64 0.54
C LEU A 7 -5.17 11.23 1.42
N LYS A 8 -5.42 10.85 2.68
CA LYS A 8 -4.39 10.37 3.61
C LYS A 8 -3.56 9.21 3.07
N PHE A 9 -4.12 8.37 2.20
CA PHE A 9 -3.38 7.25 1.61
C PHE A 9 -2.48 7.70 0.46
N TYR A 10 -2.82 8.79 -0.23
CA TYR A 10 -1.91 9.41 -1.19
C TYR A 10 -0.73 10.07 -0.51
N ASP A 11 -0.93 10.66 0.68
CA ASP A 11 0.18 11.19 1.48
C ASP A 11 1.19 10.09 1.84
N ILE A 12 0.70 8.89 2.21
CA ILE A 12 1.54 7.71 2.47
C ILE A 12 2.24 7.22 1.19
N VAL A 13 1.56 7.24 0.05
CA VAL A 13 2.19 6.90 -1.24
C VAL A 13 3.32 7.87 -1.58
N ASP A 14 3.14 9.17 -1.30
CA ASP A 14 4.16 10.16 -1.55
C ASP A 14 5.40 9.92 -0.68
N GLU A 15 5.19 9.61 0.61
CA GLU A 15 6.25 9.23 1.54
C GLU A 15 6.98 7.96 1.06
N TYR A 16 6.23 6.88 0.80
CA TYR A 16 6.75 5.63 0.24
C TYR A 16 7.54 5.88 -1.05
N SER A 17 7.08 6.78 -1.92
CA SER A 17 7.75 7.12 -3.18
C SER A 17 9.12 7.78 -2.99
N THR A 18 9.35 8.43 -1.85
CA THR A 18 10.64 9.03 -1.51
C THR A 18 11.62 8.04 -0.86
N GLU A 19 11.11 6.96 -0.27
CA GLU A 19 11.92 5.97 0.47
C GLU A 19 12.19 4.70 -0.33
N THR A 20 11.32 4.36 -1.29
CA THR A 20 11.52 3.19 -2.15
C THR A 20 12.66 3.42 -3.16
N GLU A 21 13.44 2.37 -3.41
CA GLU A 21 14.42 2.37 -4.50
C GLU A 21 13.75 2.37 -5.88
N LYS A 22 12.54 1.81 -5.99
CA LYS A 22 11.81 1.70 -7.25
C LYS A 22 10.95 2.94 -7.48
N THR A 23 11.32 3.76 -8.48
CA THR A 23 10.52 4.92 -8.87
C THR A 23 9.03 4.57 -9.02
N VAL A 24 8.18 5.31 -8.31
CA VAL A 24 6.73 5.22 -8.41
C VAL A 24 6.26 6.15 -9.52
N LYS A 25 5.54 5.60 -10.51
CA LYS A 25 4.95 6.41 -11.59
C LYS A 25 3.64 7.03 -11.12
N GLU A 26 3.28 8.16 -11.72
CA GLU A 26 1.97 8.79 -11.49
C GLU A 26 0.80 7.83 -11.77
N SER A 27 0.94 6.96 -12.79
CA SER A 27 -0.04 5.93 -13.12
C SER A 27 -0.19 4.83 -12.07
N GLU A 28 0.82 4.62 -11.22
CA GLU A 28 0.79 3.63 -10.13
C GLU A 28 0.27 4.24 -8.82
N ARG A 29 0.18 5.58 -8.73
CA ARG A 29 -0.11 6.29 -7.48
C ARG A 29 -1.48 5.93 -6.91
N ASP A 30 -2.49 5.87 -7.77
CA ASP A 30 -3.86 5.50 -7.38
C ASP A 30 -3.96 4.03 -6.92
N ALA A 31 -3.32 3.13 -7.66
CA ALA A 31 -3.23 1.71 -7.33
C ALA A 31 -2.51 1.49 -5.99
N LEU A 32 -1.39 2.17 -5.76
CA LEU A 32 -0.67 2.10 -4.48
C LEU A 32 -1.50 2.68 -3.33
N ALA A 33 -2.20 3.80 -3.55
CA ALA A 33 -3.04 4.40 -2.52
C ALA A 33 -4.18 3.44 -2.13
N HIS A 34 -4.78 2.76 -3.11
CA HIS A 34 -5.78 1.73 -2.86
C HIS A 34 -5.19 0.53 -2.11
N TYR A 35 -3.99 0.07 -2.48
CA TYR A 35 -3.30 -1.01 -1.77
C TYR A 35 -3.01 -0.66 -0.31
N PHE A 36 -2.47 0.54 -0.05
CA PHE A 36 -2.25 1.03 1.31
C PHE A 36 -3.56 1.13 2.10
N GLN A 37 -4.64 1.58 1.47
CA GLN A 37 -5.97 1.57 2.08
C GLN A 37 -6.37 0.15 2.52
N LEU A 38 -6.27 -0.84 1.63
CA LEU A 38 -6.64 -2.22 1.91
C LEU A 38 -5.78 -2.80 3.05
N LEU A 39 -4.47 -2.57 3.00
CA LEU A 39 -3.51 -3.14 3.94
C LEU A 39 -3.64 -2.51 5.33
N ILE A 40 -3.63 -1.17 5.42
CA ILE A 40 -3.71 -0.44 6.69
C ILE A 40 -5.08 -0.66 7.35
N THR A 41 -6.16 -0.75 6.58
CA THR A 41 -7.49 -1.03 7.14
C THR A 41 -7.51 -2.39 7.86
N ARG A 42 -6.91 -3.42 7.26
CA ARG A 42 -6.78 -4.75 7.88
C ARG A 42 -5.90 -4.72 9.13
N LEU A 43 -4.76 -4.02 9.07
CA LEU A 43 -3.88 -3.83 10.23
C LEU A 43 -4.59 -3.13 11.39
N MET A 44 -5.35 -2.06 11.11
CA MET A 44 -6.15 -1.35 12.12
C MET A 44 -7.24 -2.22 12.75
N ASN A 45 -7.74 -3.21 12.02
CA ASN A 45 -8.72 -4.19 12.52
C ASN A 45 -8.06 -5.35 13.28
N ASN A 46 -6.74 -5.37 13.43
CA ASN A 46 -5.96 -6.49 13.97
C ASN A 46 -6.18 -7.80 13.19
N GLU A 47 -6.43 -7.71 11.89
CA GLU A 47 -6.56 -8.89 11.03
C GLU A 47 -5.18 -9.47 10.74
N GLU A 48 -5.06 -10.79 10.81
CA GLU A 48 -3.86 -11.48 10.33
C GLU A 48 -3.77 -11.32 8.82
N ILE A 49 -2.60 -10.87 8.34
CA ILE A 49 -2.37 -10.63 6.92
C ILE A 49 -1.38 -11.69 6.43
N SER A 50 -1.91 -12.74 5.82
CA SER A 50 -1.12 -13.78 5.17
C SER A 50 -0.50 -13.25 3.87
N GLU A 51 0.54 -13.93 3.38
CA GLU A 51 1.13 -13.65 2.07
C GLU A 51 0.07 -13.75 0.94
N GLU A 52 -0.81 -14.75 1.01
CA GLU A 52 -1.91 -14.91 0.06
C GLU A 52 -2.85 -13.69 0.07
N ALA A 53 -3.23 -13.19 1.25
CA ALA A 53 -4.05 -11.99 1.36
C ALA A 53 -3.34 -10.75 0.78
N GLN A 54 -2.02 -10.63 0.95
CA GLN A 54 -1.25 -9.54 0.34
C GLN A 54 -1.23 -9.63 -1.18
N GLN A 55 -1.11 -10.84 -1.74
CA GLN A 55 -1.15 -11.06 -3.20
C GLN A 55 -2.54 -10.78 -3.79
N GLU A 56 -3.61 -11.18 -3.10
CA GLU A 56 -4.98 -10.86 -3.49
C GLU A 56 -5.22 -9.35 -3.48
N MET A 57 -4.81 -8.65 -2.42
CA MET A 57 -4.90 -7.19 -2.34
C MET A 57 -4.08 -6.49 -3.43
N ALA A 58 -2.89 -7.00 -3.75
CA ALA A 58 -2.06 -6.43 -4.81
C ALA A 58 -2.73 -6.58 -6.18
N THR A 59 -3.36 -7.73 -6.42
CA THR A 59 -4.16 -8.00 -7.62
C THR A 59 -5.39 -7.09 -7.69
N GLU A 60 -6.10 -6.92 -6.57
CA GLU A 60 -7.28 -6.05 -6.45
C GLU A 60 -6.93 -4.57 -6.69
N ALA A 61 -5.82 -4.12 -6.14
CA ALA A 61 -5.33 -2.75 -6.30
C ALA A 61 -4.66 -2.50 -7.67
N GLY A 62 -4.23 -3.56 -8.36
CA GLY A 62 -3.54 -3.47 -9.64
C GLY A 62 -2.07 -3.05 -9.52
N ILE A 63 -1.41 -3.40 -8.41
CA ILE A 63 0.03 -3.16 -8.22
C ILE A 63 0.86 -4.41 -8.54
N ASP A 64 2.13 -4.21 -8.85
CA ASP A 64 3.07 -5.31 -9.04
C ASP A 64 3.30 -6.04 -7.71
N ALA A 65 3.18 -7.38 -7.70
CA ALA A 65 3.45 -8.20 -6.52
C ALA A 65 4.89 -8.01 -5.98
N LEU A 66 5.84 -7.61 -6.83
CA LEU A 66 7.20 -7.27 -6.42
C LEU A 66 7.30 -6.01 -5.54
N ARG A 67 6.21 -5.25 -5.39
CA ARG A 67 6.11 -4.10 -4.47
C ARG A 67 5.69 -4.53 -3.06
N ILE A 68 5.10 -5.72 -2.90
CA ILE A 68 4.54 -6.19 -1.63
C ILE A 68 5.62 -6.22 -0.53
N ASP A 69 6.75 -6.87 -0.78
CA ASP A 69 7.84 -6.99 0.20
C ASP A 69 8.44 -5.63 0.59
N GLU A 70 8.58 -4.73 -0.38
CA GLU A 70 9.08 -3.37 -0.16
C GLU A 70 8.08 -2.55 0.67
N ILE A 71 6.79 -2.65 0.37
CA ILE A 71 5.72 -1.97 1.12
C ILE A 71 5.63 -2.51 2.55
N ALA A 72 5.75 -3.83 2.73
CA ALA A 72 5.79 -4.44 4.06
C ALA A 72 6.99 -3.94 4.87
N THR A 73 8.16 -3.81 4.24
CA THR A 73 9.37 -3.26 4.87
C THR A 73 9.17 -1.80 5.26
N PHE A 74 8.64 -0.98 4.35
CA PHE A 74 8.31 0.42 4.60
C PHE A 74 7.34 0.58 5.77
N LEU A 75 6.22 -0.16 5.79
CA LEU A 75 5.23 -0.04 6.87
C LEU A 75 5.76 -0.48 8.23
N ASN A 76 6.67 -1.46 8.28
CA ASN A 76 7.34 -1.85 9.52
C ASN A 76 8.23 -0.74 10.09
N GLN A 77 8.79 0.13 9.23
CA GLN A 77 9.58 1.30 9.65
C GLN A 77 8.66 2.46 10.03
N TRP A 78 7.71 2.79 9.16
CA TRP A 78 6.73 3.86 9.34
C TRP A 78 5.90 3.72 10.63
N GLY A 79 5.49 2.50 10.99
CA GLY A 79 4.73 2.26 12.22
C GLY A 79 5.56 2.34 13.51
N ASN A 80 6.88 2.51 13.40
CA ASN A 80 7.84 2.47 14.51
C ASN A 80 8.60 3.79 14.70
N GLU A 81 8.28 4.83 13.91
CA GLU A 81 8.69 6.22 14.12
C GLU A 81 7.79 6.96 15.12
#